data_AF-Q5DAG4-F1
#
_entry.id   AF-Q5DAG4-F1
#
_cell.length_a   1.000
_cell.length_b   1.000
_cell.length_c   1.000
_cell.angle_alpha   90.00
_cell.angle_beta   90.00
_cell.angle_gamma   90.00
#
_symmetry.space_group_name_H-M   'P 1'
#
loop_
_entity.id
_entity.type
_entity.pdbx_description
1 polymer ?
#
loop_
_entity_poly.entity_id
_entity_poly.type
_entity_poly.pdbx_seq_one_letter_code
_entity_poly.pdbx_strand_id
1 'polypeptide(L)'
;MLMKIILKSCNRFFKAYHLNASQTHSYGFKTPFNIIQCSLKEIGLINSSTYLVSLKRPLFKSVIFDKDGTLVCFNSMWMPWARNIANNICREIAQNIESEILTTLGCCPKTHIINPGVLAEGTKEQIIIVLTDLLVSHGITRSTAQIIVARHVQVPTLVPEQIVQLHDLKSMFTTLKEHSIMTAVCTSDNRKGEFCL
;
A
#
# COMPACT_ATOMS: atom_id res chain seq x y z
N MET A 1 -0.23 8.84 2.35
CA MET A 1 -0.48 7.39 2.48
C MET A 1 -0.07 6.97 3.88
N LEU A 2 -0.96 6.30 4.62
CA LEU A 2 -0.78 5.95 6.03
C LEU A 2 -0.03 4.62 6.14
N MET A 3 1.15 4.64 6.74
CA MET A 3 1.88 3.41 7.05
C MET A 3 1.23 2.74 8.26
N LYS A 4 0.75 1.50 8.08
CA LYS A 4 0.13 0.70 9.15
C LYS A 4 1.08 -0.40 9.59
N ILE A 5 1.55 -0.32 10.83
CA ILE A 5 2.31 -1.39 11.47
C ILE A 5 1.54 -1.86 12.69
N ILE A 6 1.34 -3.17 12.79
CA ILE A 6 0.75 -3.80 13.96
C ILE A 6 1.89 -4.42 14.77
N LEU A 7 2.08 -3.92 15.99
CA LEU A 7 3.06 -4.44 16.94
C LEU A 7 2.37 -5.24 18.04
N LYS A 8 2.87 -6.45 18.31
CA LYS A 8 2.39 -7.31 19.40
C LYS A 8 3.37 -7.25 20.58
N SER A 9 2.93 -6.61 21.67
CA SER A 9 3.73 -6.51 22.90
C SER A 9 3.64 -7.78 23.76
N CYS A 10 4.64 -8.00 24.62
CA CYS A 10 4.64 -9.06 25.63
C CYS A 10 3.42 -9.00 26.58
N ASN A 11 2.84 -7.81 26.81
CA ASN A 11 1.66 -7.61 27.66
C ASN A 11 0.40 -7.47 26.80
N ARG A 12 -0.19 -8.59 26.37
CA ARG A 12 -1.56 -8.83 25.83
C ARG A 12 -2.27 -7.83 24.88
N PHE A 13 -1.68 -6.71 24.50
CA PHE A 13 -2.31 -5.69 23.65
C PHE A 13 -1.69 -5.64 22.25
N PHE A 14 -2.56 -5.67 21.24
CA PHE A 14 -2.22 -5.24 19.88
C PHE A 14 -2.37 -3.72 19.82
N LYS A 15 -1.33 -3.00 19.38
CA LYS A 15 -1.46 -1.59 18.98
C LYS A 15 -1.21 -1.49 17.48
N ALA A 16 -2.19 -0.95 16.77
CA ALA A 16 -2.04 -0.50 15.39
C ALA A 16 -1.55 0.95 15.42
N TYR A 17 -0.47 1.25 14.70
CA TYR A 17 0.07 2.59 14.58
C TYR A 17 -0.20 3.15 13.18
N HIS A 18 -0.54 4.44 13.13
CA HIS A 18 -0.76 5.21 11.91
C HIS A 18 0.33 6.28 11.80
N LEU A 19 1.27 6.15 10.87
CA LEU A 19 2.28 7.18 10.64
C LEU A 19 1.82 8.15 9.55
N ASN A 20 1.77 9.45 9.86
CA ASN A 20 1.36 10.52 8.94
C ASN A 20 2.53 10.98 8.05
N ALA A 21 2.23 11.17 6.75
CA ALA A 21 3.19 11.49 5.71
C ALA A 21 3.84 12.90 5.83
N SER A 22 3.33 13.80 6.68
CA SER A 22 3.92 15.14 6.88
C SER A 22 5.20 15.15 7.72
N GLN A 23 5.58 14.03 8.33
CA GLN A 23 6.82 13.88 9.11
C GLN A 23 7.97 13.24 8.31
N THR A 24 7.76 12.90 7.04
CA THR A 24 8.76 12.19 6.21
C THR A 24 9.79 13.10 5.56
N HIS A 25 9.55 14.41 5.50
CA HIS A 25 10.41 15.36 4.76
C HIS A 25 11.61 15.89 5.57
N SER A 26 11.59 15.84 6.90
CA SER A 26 12.63 16.44 7.75
C SER A 26 13.69 15.46 8.25
N TYR A 27 13.50 14.16 8.07
CA TYR A 27 14.44 13.13 8.50
C TYR A 27 14.70 12.17 7.36
N GLY A 28 15.86 12.27 6.72
CA GLY A 28 16.31 11.28 5.73
C GLY A 28 16.30 9.88 6.36
N PHE A 29 15.31 9.07 6.00
CA PHE A 29 15.12 7.72 6.54
C PHE A 29 16.18 6.78 5.97
N LYS A 30 17.35 6.72 6.62
CA LYS A 30 18.44 5.79 6.26
C LYS A 30 18.21 4.36 6.73
N THR A 31 17.25 4.07 7.63
CA THR A 31 16.97 2.69 8.07
C THR A 31 15.53 2.53 8.62
N PRO A 32 14.96 1.31 8.56
CA PRO A 32 13.65 0.98 9.13
C PRO A 32 13.56 1.07 10.67
N PHE A 33 14.69 1.29 11.35
CA PHE A 33 14.72 1.55 12.80
C PHE A 33 13.94 2.81 13.19
N ASN A 34 13.91 3.83 12.33
CA ASN A 34 13.26 5.11 12.63
C ASN A 34 11.72 4.99 12.72
N ILE A 35 11.15 4.00 12.05
CA ILE A 35 9.71 3.76 12.00
C ILE A 35 9.20 3.24 13.37
N ILE A 36 9.90 2.24 13.94
CA ILE A 36 9.57 1.72 15.27
C ILE A 36 9.87 2.79 16.34
N GLN A 37 10.92 3.58 16.12
CA GLN A 37 11.33 4.67 17.01
C GLN A 37 10.28 5.81 17.09
N CYS A 38 9.58 6.13 16.00
CA CYS A 38 8.52 7.15 16.01
C CYS A 38 7.31 6.71 16.84
N SER A 39 6.85 5.47 16.67
CA SER A 39 5.73 4.91 17.45
C SER A 39 6.03 4.79 18.95
N LEU A 40 7.31 4.65 19.34
CA LEU A 40 7.73 4.65 20.75
C LEU A 40 7.81 6.05 21.38
N LYS A 41 8.05 7.08 20.57
CA LYS A 41 8.08 8.49 21.00
C LYS A 41 6.68 8.97 21.39
N GLU A 42 5.64 8.56 20.66
CA GLU A 42 4.23 8.86 20.96
C GLU A 42 3.73 8.26 22.28
N ILE A 43 4.37 7.19 22.77
CA ILE A 43 4.02 6.55 24.05
C ILE A 43 4.75 7.23 25.22
N GLY A 44 5.48 8.33 24.98
CA GLY A 44 6.26 9.03 26.01
C GLY A 44 7.42 8.20 26.57
N LEU A 45 7.82 7.13 25.86
CA LEU A 45 8.72 6.12 26.42
C LEU A 45 10.20 6.37 26.18
N ILE A 46 10.67 7.08 25.12
CA ILE A 46 12.13 7.11 24.86
C ILE A 46 12.67 8.32 24.05
N ASN A 47 13.84 8.82 24.49
CA ASN A 47 14.91 9.39 23.68
C ASN A 47 15.69 8.28 22.93
N SER A 48 15.54 8.25 21.60
CA SER A 48 16.47 7.72 20.57
C SER A 48 17.19 6.36 20.72
N SER A 49 16.95 5.49 19.73
CA SER A 49 17.78 4.39 19.17
C SER A 49 18.26 3.22 20.04
N THR A 50 18.47 3.36 21.34
CA THR A 50 19.17 2.34 22.14
C THR A 50 18.30 1.21 22.70
N TYR A 51 16.98 1.39 22.78
CA TYR A 51 16.16 0.51 23.64
C TYR A 51 15.49 -0.69 22.97
N LEU A 52 15.36 -0.73 21.63
CA LEU A 52 14.86 -1.94 20.97
C LEU A 52 15.89 -3.09 21.02
N VAL A 53 17.16 -2.73 21.12
CA VAL A 53 18.32 -3.64 21.08
C VAL A 53 18.87 -3.93 22.49
N SER A 54 18.67 -3.02 23.46
CA SER A 54 19.27 -3.08 24.80
C SER A 54 18.51 -3.91 25.85
N LEU A 55 17.30 -4.40 25.56
CA LEU A 55 16.56 -5.21 26.52
C LEU A 55 16.97 -6.69 26.38
N LYS A 56 17.27 -7.36 27.50
CA LYS A 56 17.51 -8.83 27.56
C LYS A 56 16.38 -9.66 26.91
N ARG A 57 15.25 -9.04 26.58
CA ARG A 57 14.13 -9.57 25.81
C ARG A 57 13.61 -8.47 24.87
N PRO A 58 13.34 -8.75 23.59
CA PRO A 58 12.84 -7.75 22.66
C PRO A 58 11.47 -7.21 23.14
N LEU A 59 11.25 -5.90 22.96
CA LEU A 59 10.02 -5.20 23.37
C LEU A 59 8.77 -5.79 22.69
N PHE A 60 8.95 -6.32 21.48
CA PHE A 60 7.93 -6.97 20.67
C PHE A 60 8.39 -8.37 20.29
N LYS A 61 7.46 -9.32 20.30
CA LYS A 61 7.73 -10.70 19.83
C LYS A 61 7.54 -10.86 18.33
N SER A 62 6.74 -9.97 17.73
CA SER A 62 6.45 -10.00 16.31
C SER A 62 6.06 -8.64 15.74
N VAL A 63 6.34 -8.46 14.45
CA VAL A 63 5.92 -7.31 13.64
C VAL A 63 5.12 -7.83 12.44
N ILE A 64 3.95 -7.23 12.19
CA ILE A 64 3.17 -7.47 10.98
C ILE A 64 3.26 -6.21 10.12
N PHE A 65 3.81 -6.37 8.92
CA PHE A 65 3.94 -5.31 7.92
C PHE A 65 2.76 -5.34 6.98
N ASP A 66 2.15 -4.18 6.74
CA ASP A 66 1.41 -3.97 5.51
C ASP A 66 2.36 -4.05 4.29
N LYS A 67 1.87 -4.39 3.10
CA LYS A 67 2.71 -4.52 1.90
C LYS A 67 2.86 -3.17 1.19
N ASP A 68 1.75 -2.66 0.67
CA ASP A 68 1.79 -1.58 -0.30
C ASP A 68 1.95 -0.22 0.35
N GLY A 69 3.02 0.45 -0.05
CA GLY A 69 3.51 1.70 0.49
C GLY A 69 4.02 1.62 1.94
N THR A 70 4.21 0.41 2.47
CA THR A 70 5.02 0.14 3.66
C THR A 70 6.33 -0.55 3.29
N LEU A 71 6.28 -1.67 2.54
CA LEU A 71 7.47 -2.39 2.06
C LEU A 71 7.85 -1.99 0.63
N VAL A 72 6.85 -1.81 -0.23
CA VAL A 72 7.00 -1.48 -1.65
C VAL A 72 6.32 -0.16 -1.98
N CYS A 73 6.80 0.58 -2.97
CA CYS A 73 6.24 1.87 -3.34
C CYS A 73 4.86 1.71 -3.98
N PHE A 74 3.83 2.19 -3.28
CA PHE A 74 2.44 2.13 -3.74
C PHE A 74 2.27 2.77 -5.13
N ASN A 75 2.82 3.97 -5.32
CA ASN A 75 2.65 4.73 -6.56
C ASN A 75 3.34 4.06 -7.76
N SER A 76 4.54 3.52 -7.57
CA SER A 76 5.29 2.83 -8.62
C SER A 76 4.57 1.58 -9.12
N MET A 77 3.83 0.91 -8.24
CA MET A 77 3.13 -0.33 -8.57
C MET A 77 1.74 -0.05 -9.17
N TRP A 78 0.95 0.79 -8.50
CA TRP A 78 -0.48 0.93 -8.82
C TRP A 78 -0.80 2.02 -9.85
N MET A 79 0.05 3.04 -10.00
CA MET A 79 -0.23 4.12 -10.96
C MET A 79 -0.08 3.66 -12.42
N PRO A 80 0.94 2.85 -12.81
CA PRO A 80 1.00 2.29 -14.15
C PRO A 80 -0.22 1.41 -14.48
N TRP A 81 -0.67 0.60 -13.51
CA TRP A 81 -1.87 -0.23 -13.66
C TRP A 81 -3.13 0.63 -13.86
N ALA A 82 -3.35 1.65 -13.03
CA ALA A 82 -4.51 2.53 -13.14
C ALA A 82 -4.56 3.27 -14.48
N ARG A 83 -3.41 3.75 -14.99
CA ARG A 83 -3.33 4.33 -16.33
C ARG A 83 -3.62 3.30 -17.42
N ASN A 84 -3.07 2.10 -17.32
CA ASN A 84 -3.30 1.05 -18.32
C ASN A 84 -4.79 0.72 -18.44
N ILE A 85 -5.48 0.55 -17.31
CA ILE A 85 -6.93 0.30 -17.31
C ILE A 85 -7.70 1.48 -17.88
N ALA A 86 -7.39 2.71 -17.46
CA ALA A 86 -8.06 3.89 -17.96
C ALA A 86 -7.92 4.01 -19.49
N ASN A 87 -6.71 3.77 -20.02
CA ASN A 87 -6.44 3.76 -21.45
C ASN A 87 -7.20 2.66 -22.18
N ASN A 88 -7.22 1.43 -21.66
CA ASN A 88 -7.89 0.31 -22.31
C ASN A 88 -9.42 0.48 -22.33
N ILE A 89 -10.00 0.96 -21.23
CA ILE A 89 -11.43 1.28 -21.17
C ILE A 89 -11.76 2.40 -22.16
N CYS A 90 -11.00 3.51 -22.18
CA CYS A 90 -11.24 4.62 -23.11
C CYS A 90 -11.20 4.18 -24.57
N ARG A 91 -10.25 3.30 -24.94
CA ARG A 91 -10.16 2.73 -26.29
C ARG A 91 -11.38 1.87 -26.62
N GLU A 92 -11.84 1.04 -25.69
CA GLU A 92 -12.96 0.12 -25.94
C GLU A 92 -14.30 0.85 -26.09
N ILE A 93 -14.54 1.91 -25.30
CA ILE A 93 -15.78 2.71 -25.40
C ILE A 93 -15.69 3.85 -26.42
N ALA A 94 -14.50 4.08 -27.01
CA ALA A 94 -14.21 5.19 -27.91
C ALA A 94 -14.55 6.58 -27.32
N GLN A 95 -14.34 6.76 -26.02
CA GLN A 95 -14.55 8.05 -25.32
C GLN A 95 -13.30 8.41 -24.50
N ASN A 96 -13.00 9.70 -24.42
CA ASN A 96 -11.87 10.22 -23.64
C ASN A 96 -12.33 10.64 -22.24
N ILE A 97 -12.42 9.66 -21.34
CA ILE A 97 -12.80 9.86 -19.92
C ILE A 97 -11.66 9.42 -18.98
N GLU A 98 -10.42 9.39 -19.48
CA GLU A 98 -9.25 8.89 -18.72
C GLU A 98 -9.09 9.61 -17.38
N SER A 99 -9.22 10.94 -17.38
CA SER A 99 -9.12 11.77 -16.18
C SER A 99 -10.19 11.43 -15.14
N GLU A 100 -11.41 11.09 -15.57
CA GLU A 100 -12.52 10.73 -14.69
C GLU A 100 -12.34 9.33 -14.11
N ILE A 101 -11.85 8.38 -14.93
CA ILE A 101 -11.48 7.04 -14.46
C ILE A 101 -10.38 7.15 -13.39
N LEU A 102 -9.31 7.90 -13.68
CA LEU A 102 -8.22 8.11 -12.73
C LEU A 102 -8.73 8.75 -11.44
N THR A 103 -9.55 9.80 -11.55
CA THR A 103 -10.13 10.47 -10.37
C THR A 103 -11.01 9.53 -9.56
N THR A 104 -11.83 8.70 -10.22
CA THR A 104 -12.70 7.69 -9.58
C THR A 104 -11.88 6.65 -8.81
N LEU A 105 -10.71 6.29 -9.31
CA LEU A 105 -9.77 5.40 -8.63
C LEU A 105 -9.05 6.07 -7.45
N GLY A 106 -9.14 7.39 -7.28
CA GLY A 106 -8.38 8.14 -6.29
C GLY A 106 -7.01 8.61 -6.79
N CYS A 107 -6.73 8.51 -8.09
CA CYS A 107 -5.50 8.97 -8.71
C CYS A 107 -5.64 10.43 -9.17
N CYS A 108 -4.65 11.28 -8.88
CA CYS A 108 -4.63 12.62 -9.43
C CYS A 108 -4.24 12.58 -10.93
N PRO A 109 -5.08 13.05 -11.87
CA PRO A 109 -4.77 13.03 -13.29
C PRO A 109 -3.59 13.93 -13.68
N LYS A 110 -3.31 14.98 -12.89
CA LYS A 110 -2.25 15.95 -13.16
C LYS A 110 -0.90 15.54 -12.59
N THR A 111 -0.89 15.10 -11.34
CA THR A 111 0.37 14.80 -10.63
C THR A 111 0.72 13.31 -10.65
N HIS A 112 -0.23 12.45 -11.06
CA HIS A 112 -0.09 10.99 -11.02
C HIS A 112 0.29 10.46 -9.63
N ILE A 113 -0.22 11.13 -8.60
CA ILE A 113 -0.14 10.71 -7.21
C ILE A 113 -1.45 10.01 -6.85
N ILE A 114 -1.34 8.85 -6.22
CA ILE A 114 -2.50 8.13 -5.69
C ILE A 114 -2.83 8.68 -4.30
N ASN A 115 -4.07 9.14 -4.15
CA ASN A 115 -4.64 9.61 -2.89
C ASN A 115 -5.43 8.48 -2.21
N PRO A 116 -5.80 8.63 -0.93
CA PRO A 116 -6.80 7.78 -0.29
C PRO A 116 -8.06 7.67 -1.17
N GLY A 117 -8.57 6.46 -1.34
CA GLY A 117 -9.65 6.17 -2.28
C GLY A 117 -9.78 4.68 -2.57
N VAL A 118 -10.67 4.33 -3.50
CA VAL A 118 -11.03 2.93 -3.80
C VAL A 118 -9.82 2.09 -4.24
N LEU A 119 -8.83 2.67 -4.91
CA LEU A 119 -7.61 1.94 -5.29
C LEU A 119 -6.72 1.62 -4.08
N ALA A 120 -6.68 2.51 -3.09
CA ALA A 120 -5.84 2.34 -1.90
C ALA A 120 -6.49 1.50 -0.81
N GLU A 121 -7.82 1.51 -0.73
CA GLU A 121 -8.56 0.99 0.43
C GLU A 121 -9.65 -0.01 0.05
N GLY A 122 -10.05 -0.05 -1.21
CA GLY A 122 -11.15 -0.85 -1.70
C GLY A 122 -10.74 -2.23 -2.19
N THR A 123 -11.72 -3.11 -2.31
CA THR A 123 -11.55 -4.41 -2.97
C THR A 123 -11.64 -4.28 -4.48
N LYS A 124 -11.20 -5.31 -5.21
CA LYS A 124 -11.38 -5.41 -6.66
C LYS A 124 -12.86 -5.25 -7.06
N GLU A 125 -13.78 -5.84 -6.30
CA GLU A 125 -15.22 -5.77 -6.55
C GLU A 125 -15.72 -4.33 -6.40
N GLN A 126 -15.24 -3.60 -5.40
CA GLN A 126 -15.58 -2.19 -5.21
C GLN A 126 -15.05 -1.33 -6.37
N ILE A 127 -13.83 -1.59 -6.86
CA ILE A 127 -13.29 -0.94 -8.06
C ILE A 127 -14.19 -1.19 -9.26
N ILE A 128 -14.63 -2.44 -9.48
CA ILE A 128 -15.53 -2.78 -10.60
C ILE A 128 -16.84 -2.03 -10.50
N ILE A 129 -17.44 -1.94 -9.30
CA ILE A 129 -18.70 -1.24 -9.08
C ILE A 129 -18.57 0.24 -9.43
N VAL A 130 -17.59 0.95 -8.87
CA VAL A 130 -17.48 2.42 -9.07
C VAL A 130 -17.14 2.78 -10.52
N LEU A 131 -16.33 1.98 -11.20
CA LEU A 131 -16.02 2.19 -12.62
C LEU A 131 -17.22 1.84 -13.51
N THR A 132 -18.01 0.82 -13.15
CA THR A 132 -19.26 0.51 -13.85
C THR A 132 -20.22 1.69 -13.79
N ASP A 133 -20.44 2.25 -12.60
CA ASP A 133 -21.36 3.38 -12.43
C ASP A 133 -20.87 4.63 -13.18
N LEU A 134 -19.54 4.86 -13.24
CA LEU A 134 -18.96 5.90 -14.10
C LEU A 134 -19.32 5.66 -15.58
N LEU A 135 -19.12 4.47 -16.12
CA LEU A 135 -19.47 4.19 -17.53
C LEU A 135 -20.98 4.34 -17.79
N VAL A 136 -21.81 3.99 -16.82
CA VAL A 136 -23.26 4.19 -16.90
C VAL A 136 -23.62 5.67 -16.99
N SER A 137 -22.94 6.55 -16.23
CA SER A 137 -23.13 8.00 -16.36
C SER A 137 -22.71 8.56 -17.73
N HIS A 138 -21.87 7.84 -18.47
CA HIS A 138 -21.45 8.15 -19.85
C HIS A 138 -22.29 7.45 -20.92
N GLY A 139 -23.48 6.94 -20.54
CA GLY A 139 -24.46 6.37 -21.46
C GLY A 139 -24.22 4.91 -21.85
N ILE A 140 -23.24 4.23 -21.24
CA ILE A 140 -23.02 2.79 -21.47
C ILE A 140 -24.05 2.00 -20.65
N THR A 141 -24.68 0.98 -21.26
CA THR A 141 -25.61 0.13 -20.51
C THR A 141 -24.88 -0.59 -19.38
N ARG A 142 -25.53 -0.75 -18.21
CA ARG A 142 -24.90 -1.35 -17.03
C ARG A 142 -24.30 -2.73 -17.31
N SER A 143 -25.00 -3.59 -18.07
CA SER A 143 -24.50 -4.92 -18.43
C SER A 143 -23.20 -4.85 -19.24
N THR A 144 -23.14 -3.98 -20.26
CA THR A 144 -21.94 -3.76 -21.08
C THR A 144 -20.82 -3.15 -20.24
N ALA A 145 -21.13 -2.13 -19.43
CA ALA A 145 -20.17 -1.49 -18.53
C ALA A 145 -19.50 -2.50 -17.58
N GLN A 146 -20.29 -3.37 -16.94
CA GLN A 146 -19.78 -4.42 -16.06
C GLN A 146 -18.82 -5.37 -16.78
N ILE A 147 -19.16 -5.79 -18.01
CA ILE A 147 -18.32 -6.69 -18.81
C ILE A 147 -16.99 -6.01 -19.18
N ILE A 148 -17.03 -4.77 -19.66
CA ILE A 148 -15.84 -3.99 -20.04
C ILE A 148 -14.93 -3.82 -18.83
N VAL A 149 -15.48 -3.33 -17.72
CA VAL A 149 -14.70 -3.06 -16.50
C VAL A 149 -14.14 -4.35 -15.92
N ALA A 150 -14.94 -5.41 -15.76
CA ALA A 150 -14.45 -6.68 -15.20
C ALA A 150 -13.34 -7.32 -16.05
N ARG A 151 -13.37 -7.13 -17.37
CA ARG A 151 -12.34 -7.61 -18.29
C ARG A 151 -11.01 -6.87 -18.10
N HIS A 152 -11.05 -5.55 -17.90
CA HIS A 152 -9.84 -4.73 -17.78
C HIS A 152 -9.29 -4.64 -16.36
N VAL A 153 -10.16 -4.72 -15.34
CA VAL A 153 -9.78 -4.80 -13.92
C VAL A 153 -9.31 -6.22 -13.59
N GLN A 154 -8.30 -6.70 -14.29
CA GLN A 154 -7.57 -7.91 -13.95
C GLN A 154 -6.34 -7.59 -13.10
N VAL A 155 -5.84 -8.60 -12.40
CA VAL A 155 -4.65 -8.48 -11.57
C VAL A 155 -3.52 -7.94 -12.45
N PRO A 156 -2.79 -6.89 -12.04
CA PRO A 156 -1.68 -6.37 -12.81
C PRO A 156 -0.67 -7.49 -13.10
N THR A 157 -0.33 -7.67 -14.37
CA THR A 157 0.96 -8.27 -14.74
C THR A 157 2.01 -7.19 -14.48
N LEU A 158 2.50 -7.12 -13.25
CA LEU A 158 3.55 -6.16 -12.90
C LEU A 158 4.83 -6.59 -13.61
N VAL A 159 5.50 -5.63 -14.23
CA VAL A 159 6.90 -5.83 -14.62
C VAL A 159 7.79 -5.65 -13.40
N PRO A 160 8.88 -6.42 -13.22
CA PRO A 160 9.73 -6.35 -12.04
C PRO A 160 10.19 -4.94 -11.67
N GLU A 161 10.38 -4.07 -12.67
CA GLU A 161 10.81 -2.68 -12.51
C GLU A 161 9.78 -1.79 -11.78
N GLN A 162 8.51 -2.22 -11.72
CA GLN A 162 7.44 -1.51 -11.00
C GLN A 162 7.44 -1.84 -9.49
N ILE A 163 8.16 -2.88 -9.07
CA ILE A 163 8.29 -3.28 -7.67
C ILE A 163 9.49 -2.56 -7.05
N VAL A 164 9.26 -1.31 -6.64
CA VAL A 164 10.29 -0.49 -5.98
C VAL A 164 10.21 -0.70 -4.47
N GLN A 165 11.27 -1.23 -3.86
CA GLN A 165 11.36 -1.34 -2.41
C GLN A 165 11.55 0.05 -1.79
N LEU A 166 10.85 0.35 -0.69
CA LEU A 166 10.96 1.65 -0.01
C LEU A 166 12.19 1.76 0.90
N HIS A 167 12.70 0.63 1.36
CA HIS A 167 13.81 0.53 2.31
C HIS A 167 14.72 -0.64 1.97
N ASP A 168 15.88 -0.73 2.63
CA ASP A 168 16.68 -1.96 2.64
C ASP A 168 15.96 -3.04 3.44
N LEU A 169 15.02 -3.72 2.76
CA LEU A 169 14.21 -4.77 3.35
C LEU A 169 15.08 -5.94 3.83
N LYS A 170 16.18 -6.23 3.12
CA LYS A 170 17.09 -7.33 3.48
C LYS A 170 17.78 -7.07 4.81
N SER A 171 18.34 -5.87 5.00
CA SER A 171 18.95 -5.48 6.28
C SER A 171 17.89 -5.48 7.38
N MET A 172 16.71 -4.90 7.12
CA MET A 172 15.60 -4.86 8.08
C MET A 172 15.21 -6.24 8.61
N PHE A 173 14.88 -7.16 7.70
CA PHE A 173 14.41 -8.49 8.06
C PHE A 173 15.53 -9.32 8.69
N THR A 174 16.78 -9.14 8.26
CA THR A 174 17.96 -9.74 8.91
C THR A 174 18.06 -9.29 10.36
N THR A 175 18.00 -7.99 10.64
CA THR A 175 18.10 -7.47 12.00
C THR A 175 16.93 -7.93 12.88
N LEU A 176 15.69 -7.90 12.39
CA LEU A 176 14.54 -8.41 13.15
C LEU A 176 14.72 -9.89 13.51
N LYS A 177 15.23 -10.69 12.58
CA LYS A 177 15.52 -12.12 12.79
C LYS A 177 16.63 -12.33 13.80
N GLU A 178 17.74 -11.58 13.72
CA GLU A 178 18.85 -11.63 14.67
C GLU A 178 18.40 -11.32 16.11
N HIS A 179 17.39 -10.44 16.25
CA HIS A 179 16.77 -10.12 17.53
C HIS A 179 15.62 -11.07 17.93
N SER A 180 15.45 -12.20 17.24
CA SER A 180 14.40 -13.18 17.51
C SER A 180 12.97 -12.59 17.47
N ILE A 181 12.76 -11.60 16.62
CA ILE A 181 11.45 -10.99 16.37
C ILE A 181 10.83 -11.64 15.13
N MET A 182 9.64 -12.23 15.29
CA MET A 182 8.93 -12.85 14.16
C MET A 182 8.35 -11.79 13.22
N THR A 183 8.38 -12.05 11.93
CA THR A 183 7.84 -11.13 10.91
C THR A 183 6.74 -11.79 10.10
N ALA A 184 5.71 -11.03 9.77
CA ALA A 184 4.66 -11.43 8.85
C ALA A 184 4.27 -10.26 7.94
N VAL A 185 3.75 -10.57 6.76
CA VAL A 185 3.17 -9.58 5.83
C VAL A 185 1.66 -9.78 5.81
N CYS A 186 0.91 -8.69 5.98
CA CYS A 186 -0.54 -8.63 5.80
C CYS A 186 -0.79 -7.88 4.49
N THR A 187 -1.42 -8.55 3.53
CA THR A 187 -1.80 -7.97 2.24
C THR A 187 -3.21 -8.43 1.86
N SER A 188 -3.93 -7.57 1.14
CA SER A 188 -5.21 -7.89 0.51
C SER A 188 -5.03 -8.66 -0.81
N ASP A 189 -3.80 -8.87 -1.26
CA ASP A 189 -3.50 -9.63 -2.48
C ASP A 189 -3.82 -11.12 -2.33
N ASN A 190 -4.34 -11.71 -3.41
CA ASN A 190 -4.57 -13.15 -3.48
C ASN A 190 -3.23 -13.90 -3.66
N ARG A 191 -3.08 -15.03 -2.95
CA ARG A 191 -1.92 -15.94 -3.04
C ARG A 191 -1.63 -16.49 -4.45
N LYS A 192 -2.62 -16.47 -5.35
CA LYS A 192 -2.49 -16.90 -6.76
C LYS A 192 -1.93 -15.83 -7.69
N GLY A 193 -1.77 -14.58 -7.23
CA GLY A 193 -0.94 -13.59 -7.91
C GLY A 193 0.52 -13.79 -7.52
N GLU A 194 1.43 -13.75 -8.48
CA GLU A 194 2.88 -14.05 -8.36
C GLU A 194 3.67 -13.09 -7.44
N PHE A 195 3.01 -12.37 -6.53
CA PHE A 195 3.58 -11.23 -5.81
C PHE A 195 3.45 -11.32 -4.28
N CYS A 196 3.29 -12.53 -3.74
CA CYS A 196 3.63 -12.76 -2.34
C CYS A 196 5.17 -12.82 -2.23
N LEU A 197 5.76 -11.82 -1.55
CA LEU A 197 7.15 -11.85 -1.08
C LEU A 197 7.41 -13.07 -0.19
#